data_AF-A0A1Z8UU53-F1
#
_entry.id   AF-A0A1Z8UU53-F1
#
_cell.length_a   1.000
_cell.length_b   1.000
_cell.length_c   1.000
_cell.angle_alpha   90.00
_cell.angle_beta   90.00
_cell.angle_gamma   90.00
#
_symmetry.space_group_name_H-M   'P 1'
#
loop_
_entity.id
_entity.type
_entity.pdbx_description
1 polymer ?
#
loop_
_entity_poly.entity_id
_entity_poly.type
_entity_poly.pdbx_seq_one_letter_code
_entity_poly.pdbx_strand_id
1 'polypeptide(L)'
;MIKGVYAPRSKRRKPKKLDMKKVEVQWRQYNKDMRRNNMHSCQFDVLEDYVAYIQGRSKPKKKEFVPYEPPPTVSKQNYKSVPPSGSVDGIGIPDGGRKKERQVYTGDYIVGIATMHKSNLVPVTRNQDPVEYATMRRN
;
A
#
# COMPACT_ATOMS: atom_id res chain seq x y z
N MET A 1 36.19 7.83 -28.06
CA MET A 1 35.32 6.87 -27.35
C MET A 1 36.20 6.12 -26.34
N ILE A 2 36.04 6.38 -25.03
CA ILE A 2 36.95 5.86 -23.99
C ILE A 2 36.66 4.37 -23.78
N LYS A 3 37.64 3.51 -24.10
CA LYS A 3 37.59 2.06 -23.84
C LYS A 3 37.78 1.80 -22.33
N GLY A 4 36.71 1.37 -21.67
CA GLY A 4 36.70 0.49 -20.49
C GLY A 4 37.49 0.94 -19.25
N VAL A 5 36.79 1.45 -18.24
CA VAL A 5 37.33 1.59 -16.88
C VAL A 5 37.54 0.20 -16.28
N TYR A 6 38.79 -0.15 -15.94
CA TYR A 6 39.10 -1.39 -15.22
C TYR A 6 38.74 -1.25 -13.73
N ALA A 7 37.70 -1.95 -13.29
CA ALA A 7 37.37 -2.07 -11.87
C ALA A 7 38.01 -3.34 -11.29
N PRO A 8 38.86 -3.25 -10.24
CA PRO A 8 39.48 -4.43 -9.63
C PRO A 8 38.40 -5.33 -9.01
N ARG A 9 38.41 -6.62 -9.39
CA ARG A 9 37.43 -7.59 -8.92
C ARG A 9 37.70 -7.92 -7.45
N SER A 10 36.81 -7.51 -6.54
CA SER A 10 36.94 -7.82 -5.11
C SER A 10 36.91 -9.33 -4.87
N LYS A 11 37.79 -9.84 -3.97
CA LYS A 11 37.78 -11.25 -3.58
C LYS A 11 36.44 -11.62 -2.91
N ARG A 12 35.88 -12.78 -3.29
CA ARG A 12 34.64 -13.30 -2.67
C ARG A 12 34.87 -13.54 -1.17
N ARG A 13 33.97 -13.05 -0.33
CA ARG A 13 34.01 -13.26 1.13
C ARG A 13 33.70 -14.72 1.45
N LYS A 14 34.36 -15.25 2.49
CA LYS A 14 34.08 -16.61 3.00
C LYS A 14 32.67 -16.67 3.60
N PRO A 15 31.92 -17.76 3.41
CA PRO A 15 30.58 -17.90 4.00
C PRO A 15 30.67 -17.94 5.53
N LYS A 16 29.74 -17.25 6.19
CA LYS A 16 29.61 -17.27 7.65
C LYS A 16 29.05 -18.63 8.09
N LYS A 17 29.59 -19.19 9.18
CA LYS A 17 29.02 -20.38 9.81
C LYS A 17 27.65 -20.03 10.39
N LEU A 18 26.63 -20.84 10.07
CA LEU A 18 25.27 -20.68 10.59
C LEU A 18 25.05 -21.61 11.78
N ASP A 19 24.27 -21.13 12.75
CA ASP A 19 23.80 -21.95 13.87
C ASP A 19 22.48 -22.64 13.49
N MET A 20 22.51 -23.97 13.38
CA MET A 20 21.39 -24.77 12.86
C MET A 20 20.14 -24.66 13.72
N LYS A 21 20.26 -24.57 15.05
CA LYS A 21 19.10 -24.44 15.95
C LYS A 21 18.36 -23.12 15.71
N LYS A 22 19.13 -22.04 15.53
CA LYS A 22 18.56 -20.72 15.21
C LYS A 22 17.91 -20.71 13.83
N VAL A 23 18.54 -21.34 12.84
CA VAL A 23 18.00 -21.39 11.48
C VAL A 23 16.70 -22.17 11.41
N GLU A 24 16.57 -23.26 12.17
CA GLU A 24 15.31 -24.02 12.24
C GLU A 24 14.16 -23.20 12.80
N VAL A 25 14.39 -22.43 13.87
CA VAL A 25 13.38 -21.52 14.43
C VAL A 25 12.99 -20.44 13.41
N GLN A 26 13.98 -19.85 12.75
CA GLN A 26 13.75 -18.83 11.72
C GLN A 26 12.95 -19.38 10.53
N TRP A 27 13.22 -20.61 10.10
CA TRP A 27 12.47 -21.27 9.02
C TRP A 27 10.98 -21.40 9.37
N ARG A 28 10.68 -21.86 10.58
CA ARG A 28 9.29 -22.00 11.05
C ARG A 28 8.59 -20.64 11.14
N GLN A 29 9.28 -19.60 11.63
CA GLN A 29 8.76 -18.23 11.69
C GLN A 29 8.51 -17.65 10.29
N TYR A 30 9.46 -17.81 9.38
CA TYR A 30 9.35 -17.35 8.00
C TYR A 30 8.14 -17.97 7.29
N ASN A 31 7.97 -19.30 7.39
CA ASN A 31 6.82 -19.99 6.80
C ASN A 31 5.48 -19.53 7.40
N LYS A 32 5.45 -19.23 8.71
CA LYS A 32 4.27 -18.68 9.38
C LYS A 32 3.90 -17.30 8.82
N ASP A 33 4.87 -16.43 8.60
CA ASP A 33 4.65 -15.10 8.06
C ASP A 33 4.25 -15.14 6.57
N MET A 34 4.79 -16.07 5.79
CA MET A 34 4.34 -16.28 4.40
C MET A 34 2.86 -16.66 4.33
N ARG A 35 2.37 -17.50 5.26
CA ARG A 35 0.93 -17.85 5.37
C ARG A 35 0.08 -16.65 5.76
N ARG A 36 0.54 -15.87 6.76
CA ARG A 36 -0.17 -14.65 7.20
C ARG A 36 -0.35 -13.63 6.08
N ASN A 37 0.67 -13.50 5.22
CA ASN A 37 0.66 -12.56 4.11
C ASN A 37 0.08 -13.14 2.80
N ASN A 38 -0.54 -14.33 2.84
CA ASN A 38 -1.09 -15.02 1.66
C ASN A 38 -0.04 -15.29 0.55
N MET A 39 1.24 -15.42 0.91
CA MET A 39 2.36 -15.68 0.00
C MET A 39 2.74 -17.16 0.01
N HIS A 40 1.77 -18.04 -0.29
CA HIS A 40 1.96 -19.49 -0.20
C HIS A 40 3.08 -20.03 -1.10
N SER A 41 3.29 -19.41 -2.27
CA SER A 41 4.32 -19.80 -3.24
C SER A 41 5.77 -19.60 -2.74
N CYS A 42 5.96 -18.76 -1.72
CA CYS A 42 7.24 -18.41 -1.14
C CYS A 42 7.62 -19.25 0.10
N GLN A 43 6.79 -20.23 0.49
CA GLN A 43 7.11 -21.15 1.58
C GLN A 43 8.19 -22.15 1.17
N PHE A 44 8.92 -22.65 2.17
CA PHE A 44 9.92 -23.72 2.01
C PHE A 44 9.45 -24.99 2.72
N ASP A 45 9.41 -26.11 1.99
CA ASP A 45 9.01 -27.40 2.53
C ASP A 45 10.15 -28.07 3.32
N VAL A 46 11.41 -27.87 2.87
CA VAL A 46 12.61 -28.47 3.45
C VAL A 46 13.52 -27.38 4.06
N LEU A 47 14.10 -27.67 5.23
CA LEU A 47 15.02 -26.76 5.92
C LEU A 47 16.28 -26.45 5.09
N GLU A 48 16.78 -27.42 4.34
CA GLU A 48 17.96 -27.28 3.48
C GLU A 48 17.75 -26.21 2.39
N ASP A 49 16.55 -26.15 1.81
CA ASP A 49 16.20 -25.13 0.82
C ASP A 49 16.19 -23.72 1.44
N TYR A 50 15.72 -23.61 2.68
CA TYR A 50 15.76 -22.36 3.44
C TYR A 50 17.20 -21.94 3.79
N VAL A 51 18.07 -22.89 4.16
CA VAL A 51 19.50 -22.63 4.38
C VAL A 51 20.15 -22.14 3.08
N ALA A 52 19.87 -22.79 1.95
CA ALA A 52 20.39 -22.39 0.65
C ALA A 52 19.89 -20.99 0.26
N TYR A 53 18.63 -20.65 0.56
CA TYR A 53 18.07 -19.32 0.35
C TYR A 53 18.80 -18.25 1.16
N ILE A 54 19.00 -18.44 2.47
CA ILE A 54 19.75 -17.49 3.32
C ILE A 54 21.19 -17.30 2.82
N GLN A 55 21.82 -18.38 2.34
CA GLN A 55 23.18 -18.33 1.80
C GLN A 55 23.25 -17.75 0.38
N GLY A 56 22.13 -17.41 -0.25
CA GLY A 56 22.08 -16.93 -1.63
C GLY A 56 22.47 -17.99 -2.66
N ARG A 57 22.30 -19.27 -2.33
CA ARG A 57 22.61 -20.44 -3.17
C ARG A 57 21.36 -21.18 -3.65
N SER A 58 20.16 -20.66 -3.35
CA SER A 58 18.91 -21.28 -3.79
C SER A 58 18.82 -21.30 -5.31
N LYS A 59 18.40 -22.43 -5.85
CA LYS A 59 18.17 -22.58 -7.29
C LYS A 59 16.85 -21.90 -7.65
N PRO A 60 16.77 -21.14 -8.76
CA PRO A 60 15.50 -20.59 -9.21
C PRO A 60 14.53 -21.73 -9.55
N LYS A 61 13.27 -21.60 -9.14
CA LYS A 61 12.22 -22.52 -9.56
C LYS A 61 12.09 -22.43 -11.08
N LYS A 62 12.31 -23.55 -11.78
CA LYS A 62 12.10 -23.61 -13.23
C LYS A 62 10.61 -23.40 -13.48
N LYS A 63 10.27 -22.40 -14.28
CA LYS A 63 8.90 -22.22 -14.78
C LYS A 63 8.84 -22.96 -16.11
N GLU A 64 7.96 -23.95 -16.19
CA GLU A 64 7.63 -24.56 -17.47
C GLU A 64 6.89 -23.53 -18.32
N PHE A 65 7.27 -23.46 -19.59
CA PHE A 65 6.57 -22.59 -20.53
C PHE A 65 5.20 -23.22 -20.81
N VAL A 66 4.15 -22.57 -20.33
CA VAL A 66 2.77 -22.93 -20.66
C VAL A 66 2.36 -22.06 -21.84
N PRO A 67 2.03 -22.65 -23.01
CA PRO A 67 1.53 -21.88 -24.14
C PRO A 67 0.25 -21.17 -23.73
N TYR A 68 0.08 -19.93 -24.18
CA TYR A 68 -1.11 -19.16 -23.87
C TYR A 68 -2.32 -19.79 -24.57
N GLU A 69 -3.27 -20.28 -23.76
CA GLU A 69 -4.60 -20.64 -24.23
C GLU A 69 -5.52 -19.44 -24.00
N PRO A 70 -6.12 -18.87 -25.06
CA PRO A 70 -7.12 -17.83 -24.87
C PRO A 70 -8.26 -18.41 -24.03
N PRO A 71 -8.76 -17.66 -23.03
CA PRO A 71 -9.90 -18.13 -22.25
C PRO A 71 -11.07 -18.41 -23.22
N PRO A 72 -11.88 -19.44 -22.96
CA PRO A 72 -13.04 -19.71 -23.80
C PRO A 72 -13.86 -18.43 -23.90
N THR A 73 -14.28 -18.09 -25.11
CA THR A 73 -15.19 -16.96 -25.32
C THR A 73 -16.47 -17.29 -24.58
N VAL A 74 -16.62 -16.75 -23.37
CA VAL A 74 -17.89 -16.78 -22.66
C VAL A 74 -18.86 -16.06 -23.59
N SER A 75 -19.86 -16.77 -24.11
CA SER A 75 -20.94 -16.12 -24.82
C SER A 75 -21.44 -15.03 -23.89
N LYS A 76 -21.45 -13.77 -24.35
CA LYS A 76 -22.06 -12.70 -23.58
C LYS A 76 -23.48 -13.18 -23.36
N GLN A 77 -23.80 -13.59 -22.13
CA GLN A 77 -25.18 -13.83 -21.73
C GLN A 77 -25.92 -12.58 -22.20
N ASN A 78 -26.81 -12.78 -23.18
CA ASN A 78 -27.62 -11.70 -23.72
C ASN A 78 -28.64 -11.41 -22.64
N TYR A 79 -28.19 -10.74 -21.57
CA TYR A 79 -29.08 -10.19 -20.59
C TYR A 79 -29.96 -9.26 -21.38
N LYS A 80 -31.29 -9.42 -21.26
CA LYS A 80 -32.20 -8.36 -21.66
C LYS A 80 -31.67 -7.14 -20.91
N SER A 81 -31.03 -6.22 -21.62
CA SER A 81 -30.68 -4.92 -21.06
C SER A 81 -32.00 -4.41 -20.54
N VAL A 82 -32.16 -4.39 -19.21
CA VAL A 82 -33.25 -3.64 -18.59
C VAL A 82 -33.11 -2.27 -19.25
N PRO A 83 -34.11 -1.80 -20.01
CA PRO A 83 -34.02 -0.48 -20.60
C PRO A 83 -33.62 0.44 -19.44
N PRO A 84 -32.63 1.34 -19.60
CA PRO A 84 -32.26 2.26 -18.53
C PRO A 84 -33.59 2.81 -18.04
N SER A 85 -33.93 2.47 -16.79
CA SER A 85 -35.28 2.64 -16.24
C SER A 85 -35.76 3.98 -16.76
N GLY A 86 -36.83 3.96 -17.55
CA GLY A 86 -37.37 5.17 -18.17
C GLY A 86 -37.37 6.27 -17.13
N SER A 87 -37.12 7.51 -17.55
CA SER A 87 -37.31 8.72 -16.75
C SER A 87 -38.39 8.47 -15.69
N VAL A 88 -37.95 8.15 -14.46
CA VAL A 88 -38.85 7.92 -13.35
C VAL A 88 -39.22 9.31 -12.89
N ASP A 89 -40.13 9.91 -13.63
CA ASP A 89 -41.00 10.95 -13.14
C ASP A 89 -41.78 10.34 -11.97
N GLY A 90 -41.17 10.41 -10.79
CA GLY A 90 -41.70 9.90 -9.54
C GLY A 90 -41.56 8.39 -9.37
N ILE A 91 -41.16 7.98 -8.17
CA ILE A 91 -41.30 6.62 -7.62
C ILE A 91 -40.22 5.64 -8.12
N GLY A 92 -39.11 5.51 -7.38
CA GLY A 92 -38.39 4.22 -7.36
C GLY A 92 -36.86 4.19 -7.33
N ILE A 93 -36.15 5.28 -7.04
CA ILE A 93 -34.73 5.17 -6.66
C ILE A 93 -34.60 5.60 -5.20
N PRO A 94 -34.44 4.66 -4.24
CA PRO A 94 -34.13 5.04 -2.88
C PRO A 94 -32.79 5.80 -2.90
N ASP A 95 -32.80 6.97 -2.28
CA ASP A 95 -31.76 8.01 -2.28
C ASP A 95 -30.37 7.56 -1.75
N GLY A 96 -30.18 6.26 -1.47
CA GLY A 96 -28.99 5.68 -0.86
C GLY A 96 -27.82 5.37 -1.80
N GLY A 97 -28.00 5.54 -3.12
CA GLY A 97 -26.95 5.27 -4.12
C GLY A 97 -26.27 6.52 -4.70
N ARG A 98 -26.77 7.72 -4.40
CA ARG A 98 -26.20 8.97 -4.90
C ARG A 98 -24.92 9.29 -4.14
N LYS A 99 -23.90 9.78 -4.85
CA LYS A 99 -22.66 10.24 -4.22
C LYS A 99 -23.01 11.31 -3.20
N LYS A 100 -22.71 11.08 -1.93
CA LYS A 100 -22.85 12.07 -0.86
C LYS A 100 -22.16 13.37 -1.30
N GLU A 101 -22.87 14.49 -1.17
CA GLU A 101 -22.31 15.80 -1.49
C GLU A 101 -21.05 16.07 -0.66
N ARG A 102 -20.09 16.78 -1.25
CA ARG A 102 -18.86 17.16 -0.54
C ARG A 102 -19.26 18.11 0.59
N GLN A 103 -18.82 17.83 1.81
CA GLN A 103 -19.00 18.77 2.92
C GLN A 103 -18.17 20.02 2.61
N VAL A 104 -18.87 21.15 2.43
CA VAL A 104 -18.27 22.46 2.25
C VAL A 104 -18.40 23.23 3.55
N TYR A 105 -17.34 23.94 3.90
CA TYR A 105 -17.32 24.78 5.07
C TYR A 105 -18.29 25.96 4.91
N THR A 106 -19.19 26.20 5.88
CA THR A 106 -20.27 27.21 5.76
C THR A 106 -19.81 28.65 5.95
N GLY A 107 -18.59 28.90 6.43
CA GLY A 107 -18.07 30.24 6.68
C GLY A 107 -18.43 30.82 8.06
N ASP A 108 -19.20 30.11 8.89
CA ASP A 108 -19.74 30.67 10.14
C ASP A 108 -18.78 30.62 11.33
N TYR A 109 -17.99 29.55 11.42
CA TYR A 109 -17.23 29.20 12.62
C TYR A 109 -15.87 29.91 12.74
N ILE A 110 -15.22 30.21 11.62
CA ILE A 110 -13.87 30.74 11.45
C ILE A 110 -14.08 32.16 10.96
N VAL A 111 -13.77 33.11 11.84
CA VAL A 111 -13.97 34.53 11.58
C VAL A 111 -12.75 35.15 10.92
N GLY A 112 -11.57 34.55 11.11
CA GLY A 112 -10.34 35.02 10.49
C GLY A 112 -9.13 34.12 10.77
N ILE A 113 -7.96 34.57 10.34
CA ILE A 113 -6.67 33.91 10.61
C ILE A 113 -5.82 34.91 11.39
N ALA A 114 -5.38 34.52 12.58
CA ALA A 114 -4.45 35.28 13.38
C ALA A 114 -3.01 34.79 13.15
N THR A 115 -2.07 35.72 13.23
CA THR A 115 -0.63 35.42 13.28
C THR A 115 -0.20 35.30 14.74
N MET A 116 0.23 34.12 15.17
CA MET A 116 0.88 33.96 16.46
C MET A 116 2.37 34.35 16.38
N HIS A 117 3.01 34.46 17.54
CA HIS A 117 4.46 34.64 17.64
C HIS A 117 5.24 33.53 16.89
N LYS A 118 6.28 33.94 16.13
CA LYS A 118 7.08 33.11 15.19
C LYS A 118 6.30 32.59 13.96
N SER A 119 5.51 33.46 13.34
CA SER A 119 4.93 33.27 11.99
C SER A 119 3.95 32.10 11.80
N ASN A 120 3.35 31.59 12.87
CA ASN A 120 2.32 30.55 12.78
C ASN A 120 0.95 31.19 12.45
N LEU A 121 0.28 30.67 11.43
CA LEU A 121 -1.08 31.06 11.05
C LEU A 121 -2.08 30.16 11.77
N VAL A 122 -2.98 30.75 12.56
CA VAL A 122 -3.97 30.01 13.37
C VAL A 122 -5.37 30.51 13.05
N PRO A 123 -6.35 29.61 12.78
CA PRO A 123 -7.73 30.01 12.58
C PRO A 123 -8.33 30.54 13.89
N VAL A 124 -8.98 31.71 13.82
CA VAL A 124 -9.72 32.30 14.94
C VAL A 124 -11.19 31.93 14.81
N THR A 125 -11.73 31.33 15.86
CA THR A 125 -13.14 30.93 15.90
C THR A 125 -14.03 32.05 16.43
N ARG A 126 -15.33 32.00 16.16
CA ARG A 126 -16.31 33.04 16.56
C ARG A 126 -16.29 33.39 18.06
N ASN A 127 -15.92 32.43 18.92
CA ASN A 127 -15.93 32.57 20.36
C ASN A 127 -14.56 32.91 20.96
N GLN A 128 -13.56 33.25 20.13
CA GLN A 128 -12.21 33.53 20.58
C GLN A 128 -11.82 34.96 20.24
N ASP A 129 -11.13 35.62 21.18
CA ASP A 129 -10.63 36.96 20.98
C ASP A 129 -9.32 36.90 20.16
N PRO A 130 -9.25 37.52 18.95
CA PRO A 130 -8.03 37.56 18.16
C PRO A 130 -6.86 38.23 18.89
N VAL A 131 -7.11 39.11 19.85
CA VAL A 131 -6.07 39.81 20.62
C VAL A 131 -5.26 38.83 21.47
N GLU A 132 -5.90 37.81 22.05
CA GLU A 132 -5.24 36.80 22.88
C GLU A 132 -4.14 36.05 22.12
N TYR A 133 -4.35 35.76 20.82
CA TYR A 133 -3.37 35.09 19.96
C TYR A 133 -2.12 35.94 19.69
N ALA A 134 -2.28 37.27 19.69
CA ALA A 134 -1.18 38.21 19.48
C ALA A 134 -0.40 38.46 20.78
N THR A 135 -1.06 38.41 21.95
CA THR A 135 -0.50 38.82 23.24
C THR A 135 0.13 37.68 24.07
N MET A 136 -0.01 36.41 23.69
CA MET A 136 0.47 35.20 24.44
C MET A 136 1.93 35.22 24.94
N ARG A 137 2.74 36.22 24.59
CA ARG A 137 4.13 36.36 25.00
C ARG A 137 4.43 37.55 25.93
N ARG A 138 3.44 38.35 26.32
CA ARG A 138 3.62 39.52 27.20
C ARG A 138 2.39 39.74 28.09
N ASN A 139 2.32 38.96 29.17
CA ASN A 139 1.68 39.42 30.42
C ASN A 139 2.81 39.78 31.39
#